data_AF-A0A7C6UBR8-F1
#
_entry.id   AF-A0A7C6UBR8-F1
#
_cell.length_a   1.000
_cell.length_b   1.000
_cell.length_c   1.000
_cell.angle_alpha   90.00
_cell.angle_beta   90.00
_cell.angle_gamma   90.00
#
_symmetry.space_group_name_H-M   'P 1'
#
loop_
_entity.id
_entity.type
_entity.pdbx_description
1 polymer ?
#
loop_
_entity_poly.entity_id
_entity_poly.type
_entity_poly.pdbx_seq_one_letter_code
_entity_poly.pdbx_strand_id
1 'polypeptide(L)' 'MDEGQFREICKKLDRIFGIIAVQNVDSNDDKVYLLKKFGLSSPEIGPIIGVQNVRQMEGWKRK' A
#
# COMPACT_ATOMS: atom_id res chain seq x y z
N MET A 1 9.46 -20.10 -16.15
CA MET A 1 8.55 -19.28 -15.33
C MET A 1 7.40 -18.89 -16.24
N ASP A 2 6.18 -19.28 -15.89
CA ASP A 2 5.00 -18.85 -16.64
C ASP A 2 4.61 -17.40 -16.30
N GLU A 3 3.77 -16.77 -17.13
CA GLU A 3 3.33 -15.38 -16.93
C GLU A 3 2.57 -15.18 -15.62
N GLY A 4 1.86 -16.20 -15.13
CA GLY A 4 1.13 -16.16 -13.86
C GLY A 4 2.08 -16.08 -12.67
N GLN A 5 3.12 -16.91 -12.65
CA GLN A 5 4.19 -16.87 -11.66
C GLN A 5 4.93 -15.53 -11.67
N PHE A 6 5.21 -14.99 -12.85
CA PHE A 6 5.86 -13.68 -12.97
C PHE A 6 4.99 -12.55 -12.38
N ARG A 7 3.68 -12.51 -12.71
CA ARG A 7 2.75 -11.53 -12.12
C ARG A 7 2.67 -11.63 -10.61
N GLU A 8 2.63 -12.85 -10.06
CA GLU A 8 2.63 -13.05 -8.61
C GLU A 8 3.91 -12.52 -7.95
N ILE A 9 5.06 -12.70 -8.59
CA ILE A 9 6.33 -12.14 -8.11
C ILE A 9 6.30 -10.61 -8.14
N CYS A 10 5.85 -10.01 -9.24
CA CYS A 10 5.73 -8.55 -9.36
C CYS A 10 4.82 -7.98 -8.26
N LYS A 11 3.65 -8.57 -8.03
CA LYS A 11 2.73 -8.14 -6.95
C LYS A 11 3.38 -8.21 -5.56
N LYS A 12 4.17 -9.26 -5.29
CA LYS A 12 4.89 -9.38 -4.01
C LYS A 12 5.96 -8.30 -3.87
N LEU A 13 6.67 -7.99 -4.95
CA LEU A 13 7.65 -6.90 -4.98
C LEU A 13 7.00 -5.54 -4.76
N ASP A 14 5.86 -5.26 -5.40
CA ASP A 14 5.11 -4.01 -5.22
C ASP A 14 4.70 -3.80 -3.75
N ARG A 15 4.29 -4.87 -3.06
CA ARG A 15 3.98 -4.81 -1.61
C ARG A 15 5.19 -4.51 -0.76
N ILE A 16 6.33 -5.16 -1.03
CA ILE A 16 7.58 -4.89 -0.31
C ILE A 16 8.02 -3.45 -0.52
N PHE A 17 7.93 -2.96 -1.76
CA PHE A 17 8.26 -1.58 -2.09
C PHE A 17 7.36 -0.59 -1.34
N GLY A 18 6.05 -0.87 -1.28
CA GLY A 18 5.10 -0.10 -0.49
C GLY A 18 5.48 -0.03 0.99
N ILE A 19 5.83 -1.16 1.61
CA ILE A 19 6.28 -1.21 3.02
C ILE A 19 7.52 -0.34 3.24
N ILE A 20 8.53 -0.47 2.38
CA ILE A 20 9.78 0.31 2.47
C ILE A 20 9.50 1.81 2.31
N ALA A 21 8.64 2.18 1.36
CA ALA A 21 8.32 3.58 1.07
C ALA A 21 7.67 4.32 2.25
N VAL A 22 6.98 3.60 3.14
CA VAL A 22 6.28 4.20 4.29
C VAL A 22 6.95 3.96 5.64
N GLN A 23 8.11 3.30 5.66
CA GLN A 23 8.79 2.91 6.89
C GLN A 23 9.22 4.11 7.75
N ASN A 24 9.58 5.23 7.12
CA ASN A 24 10.03 6.46 7.79
C ASN A 24 8.95 7.56 7.80
N VAL A 25 7.70 7.21 7.52
CA VAL A 25 6.56 8.14 7.58
C VAL A 25 5.86 7.92 8.92
N ASP A 26 5.65 8.95 9.72
CA ASP A 26 5.01 8.78 11.03
C ASP A 26 3.48 8.78 10.94
N SER A 27 2.94 9.68 10.11
CA SER A 27 1.50 9.88 9.95
C SER A 27 0.86 8.76 9.14
N ASN A 28 -0.09 8.04 9.73
CA ASN A 28 -0.85 7.01 9.02
C ASN A 28 -1.63 7.58 7.81
N ASP A 29 -2.09 8.83 7.86
CA ASP A 29 -2.72 9.46 6.70
C ASP A 29 -1.74 9.64 5.54
N ASP A 30 -0.50 10.02 5.82
CA ASP A 30 0.53 10.16 4.79
C ASP A 30 0.94 8.80 4.23
N LYS A 31 1.02 7.76 5.08
CA LYS A 31 1.24 6.38 4.61
C LYS A 31 0.12 5.93 3.66
N VAL A 32 -1.14 6.14 4.03
CA VAL A 32 -2.28 5.79 3.17
C VAL A 32 -2.23 6.53 1.84
N TYR A 33 -1.92 7.83 1.87
CA TYR A 33 -1.83 8.63 0.66
C TYR A 33 -0.74 8.13 -0.30
N LEU A 34 0.45 7.85 0.23
CA LEU A 34 1.58 7.33 -0.55
C LEU A 34 1.25 5.96 -1.14
N LEU A 35 0.78 5.01 -0.34
CA LEU A 35 0.46 3.66 -0.81
C LEU A 35 -0.68 3.66 -1.84
N LYS A 36 -1.68 4.53 -1.67
CA LYS A 36 -2.72 4.76 -2.69
C LYS A 36 -2.11 5.26 -4.00
N LYS A 37 -1.15 6.19 -3.96
CA LYS A 37 -0.44 6.67 -5.15
C LYS A 37 0.43 5.61 -5.82
N PHE A 38 0.95 4.65 -5.06
CA PHE A 38 1.59 3.44 -5.60
C PHE A 38 0.60 2.44 -6.23
N GLY A 39 -0.71 2.72 -6.19
CA GLY A 39 -1.73 1.89 -6.81
C GLY A 39 -2.24 0.75 -5.92
N LEU A 40 -1.85 0.71 -4.63
CA LEU A 40 -2.34 -0.32 -3.72
C LEU A 40 -3.80 -0.07 -3.35
N SER A 41 -4.56 -1.16 -3.30
CA SER A 41 -5.96 -1.11 -2.88
C SER A 41 -6.10 -0.97 -1.37
N SER A 42 -7.23 -0.45 -0.90
CA SER A 42 -7.50 -0.32 0.55
C SER A 42 -7.34 -1.64 1.34
N PRO A 43 -7.75 -2.83 0.84
CA PRO A 43 -7.49 -4.10 1.52
C PRO A 43 -6.01 -4.47 1.63
N GLU A 44 -5.15 -3.97 0.74
CA GLU A 44 -3.71 -4.21 0.77
C GLU A 44 -2.98 -3.25 1.70
N ILE A 45 -3.44 -2.00 1.78
CA ILE A 45 -2.87 -0.97 2.64
C ILE A 45 -3.10 -1.29 4.12
N GLY A 46 -4.30 -1.74 4.49
CA GLY A 46 -4.66 -1.95 5.89
C GLY A 46 -3.67 -2.83 6.67
N PRO A 47 -3.29 -4.01 6.16
CA PRO A 47 -2.27 -4.87 6.76
C PRO A 47 -0.86 -4.26 6.80
N ILE A 48 -0.50 -3.40 5.83
CA ILE A 48 0.84 -2.77 5.77
C ILE A 48 1.02 -1.77 6.92
N ILE A 49 -0.03 -1.01 7.25
CA ILE A 49 0.05 0.08 8.25
C ILE A 49 -0.69 -0.22 9.55
N GLY A 50 -1.36 -1.36 9.66
CA GLY A 50 -2.12 -1.78 10.83
C GLY A 50 -3.45 -1.05 11.04
N VAL A 51 -4.16 -0.68 9.97
CA VAL A 51 -5.45 0.04 10.05
C VAL A 51 -6.57 -0.72 9.33
N GLN A 52 -7.74 -0.84 9.98
CA GLN A 52 -8.90 -1.53 9.41
C GLN A 52 -9.71 -0.68 8.41
N ASN A 53 -9.94 0.60 8.71
CA ASN A 53 -10.84 1.47 7.94
C ASN A 53 -10.10 2.46 7.04
N VAL A 54 -9.20 1.97 6.18
CA VAL A 54 -8.35 2.80 5.29
C VAL A 54 -9.16 3.81 4.47
N ARG A 55 -10.34 3.44 3.95
CA ARG A 55 -11.18 4.33 3.13
C ARG A 55 -11.72 5.56 3.88
N GLN A 56 -11.79 5.50 5.20
CA GLN A 56 -12.30 6.59 6.04
C GLN A 56 -11.21 7.59 6.42
N MET A 57 -9.93 7.23 6.25
CA MET A 57 -8.78 8.08 6.55
C MET A 57 -8.67 9.27 5.60
N GLU A 58 -8.16 10.40 6.09
CA GLU A 58 -7.97 11.60 5.27
C GLU A 58 -6.95 11.36 4.17
N GLY A 59 -5.92 10.56 4.45
CA GLY A 59 -4.95 10.09 3.46
C GLY A 59 -5.58 9.45 2.22
N TRP A 60 -6.68 8.71 2.39
CA TRP A 60 -7.38 8.06 1.29
C TRP A 60 -8.20 9.04 0.45
N LYS A 61 -8.73 10.09 1.07
CA LYS A 61 -9.55 11.11 0.41
C LYS A 61 -8.72 12.12 -0.38
N ARG A 62 -7.43 12.25 -0.10
CA ARG A 62 -6.50 13.13 -0.82
C ARG A 62 -6.36 12.74 -2.30
N LYS A 63 -6.19 13.75 -3.16
CA LYS A 63 -6.01 13.62 -4.62
C LYS A 63 -4.54 13.36 -4.97
#